data_AF-A0A838SHB0-F1
#
_entry.id   AF-A0A838SHB0-F1
#
_cell.length_a   1.000
_cell.length_b   1.000
_cell.length_c   1.000
_cell.angle_alpha   90.00
_cell.angle_beta   90.00
_cell.angle_gamma   90.00
#
_symmetry.space_group_name_H-M   'P 1'
#
loop_
_entity.id
_entity.type
_entity.pdbx_description
1 polymer ?
#
loop_
_entity_poly.entity_id
_entity_poly.type
_entity_poly.pdbx_seq_one_letter_code
_entity_poly.pdbx_strand_id
1 'polypeptide(L)'
;DFLSRLNPEPAQARLLILAGCFDAIAGEVTRPGLLWRVYADHPTGGISSPRAVAQHATPLLPVARLLPIPNEYDTERLIQHEIELFGFPLRCHPLTLYAKHLQALTITRATEMAMHIGRRIMMVGWLITEKAASTKHGKPMEFITLEDTTGLYDATLFPEIFQQYGPLLTNERPLLLEGLVEEDFTATTLTVQHMQVIG
;
A
#
# COMPACT_ATOMS: atom_id res chain seq x y z
N ASP A 1 23.72 -17.05 -7.39
CA ASP A 1 23.84 -16.43 -8.73
C ASP A 1 23.73 -14.91 -8.67
N PHE A 2 22.60 -14.34 -8.24
CA PHE A 2 22.41 -12.89 -8.16
C PHE A 2 23.50 -12.16 -7.36
N LEU A 3 23.70 -12.54 -6.09
CA LEU A 3 24.72 -11.91 -5.22
C LEU A 3 26.13 -12.03 -5.80
N SER A 4 26.49 -13.19 -6.37
CA SER A 4 27.81 -13.42 -6.96
C SER A 4 28.05 -12.63 -8.25
N ARG A 5 27.00 -12.28 -8.99
CA ARG A 5 27.12 -11.56 -10.27
C ARG A 5 27.08 -10.05 -10.13
N LEU A 6 26.27 -9.55 -9.20
CA LEU A 6 26.06 -8.10 -9.02
C LEU A 6 26.77 -7.53 -7.80
N ASN A 7 27.08 -8.36 -6.79
CA ASN A 7 27.70 -7.95 -5.53
C ASN A 7 27.09 -6.66 -4.92
N PRO A 8 25.75 -6.60 -4.73
CA PRO A 8 25.09 -5.42 -4.16
C PRO A 8 25.50 -5.22 -2.70
N GLU A 9 25.38 -3.99 -2.20
CA GLU A 9 25.55 -3.76 -0.76
C GLU A 9 24.49 -4.54 0.05
N PRO A 10 24.82 -5.05 1.25
CA PRO A 10 23.87 -5.80 2.07
C PRO A 10 22.55 -5.06 2.33
N ALA A 11 22.61 -3.74 2.47
CA ALA A 11 21.43 -2.89 2.61
C ALA A 11 20.53 -2.93 1.35
N GLN A 12 21.12 -2.88 0.16
CA GLN A 12 20.37 -2.97 -1.10
C GLN A 12 19.78 -4.36 -1.31
N ALA A 13 20.55 -5.42 -1.03
CA ALA A 13 20.07 -6.80 -1.09
C ALA A 13 18.89 -7.01 -0.13
N ARG A 14 18.96 -6.47 1.08
CA ARG A 14 17.86 -6.48 2.06
C ARG A 14 16.61 -5.82 1.50
N LEU A 15 16.72 -4.63 0.90
CA LEU A 15 15.58 -3.93 0.32
C LEU A 15 14.91 -4.75 -0.79
N LEU A 16 15.70 -5.35 -1.70
CA LEU A 16 15.16 -6.20 -2.76
C LEU A 16 14.46 -7.46 -2.22
N ILE A 17 15.00 -8.08 -1.16
CA ILE A 17 14.35 -9.23 -0.50
C ILE A 17 13.04 -8.81 0.16
N LEU A 18 13.04 -7.71 0.92
CA LEU A 18 11.84 -7.23 1.60
C LEU A 18 10.78 -6.69 0.64
N ALA A 19 11.19 -6.18 -0.52
CA ALA A 19 10.33 -5.79 -1.63
C ALA A 19 9.71 -6.99 -2.37
N GLY A 20 10.16 -8.23 -2.08
CA GLY A 20 9.66 -9.44 -2.73
C GLY A 20 10.25 -9.74 -4.11
N CYS A 21 11.33 -9.05 -4.50
CA CYS A 21 11.94 -9.22 -5.83
C CYS A 21 12.47 -10.64 -6.10
N PHE A 22 12.62 -11.46 -5.05
CA PHE A 22 13.12 -12.83 -5.15
C PHE A 22 12.03 -13.91 -4.94
N ASP A 23 10.80 -13.55 -4.57
CA ASP A 23 9.77 -14.51 -4.15
C ASP A 23 9.50 -15.58 -5.22
N ALA A 24 9.51 -15.19 -6.50
CA ALA A 24 9.26 -16.10 -7.62
C ALA A 24 10.44 -17.02 -7.96
N ILE A 25 11.66 -16.72 -7.49
CA ILE A 25 12.90 -17.41 -7.90
C ILE A 25 13.68 -18.01 -6.72
N ALA A 26 13.27 -17.76 -5.48
CA ALA A 26 13.94 -18.24 -4.28
C ALA A 26 13.73 -19.73 -4.00
N GLY A 27 12.78 -20.37 -4.70
CA GLY A 27 12.40 -21.76 -4.44
C GLY A 27 11.78 -21.89 -3.05
N GLU A 28 12.32 -22.79 -2.23
CA GLU A 28 11.85 -23.04 -0.85
C GLU A 28 12.39 -22.03 0.17
N VAL A 29 13.23 -21.07 -0.25
CA VAL A 29 13.91 -20.16 0.66
C VAL A 29 13.01 -18.95 0.94
N THR A 30 12.60 -18.82 2.18
CA THR A 30 11.77 -17.71 2.66
C THR A 30 12.53 -16.38 2.66
N ARG A 31 11.83 -15.24 2.69
CA ARG A 31 12.48 -13.92 2.81
C ARG A 31 13.43 -13.84 4.03
N PRO A 32 13.06 -14.31 5.24
CA PRO A 32 14.01 -14.44 6.35
C PRO A 32 15.24 -15.29 6.02
N GLY A 33 15.05 -16.43 5.35
CA GLY A 33 16.15 -17.30 4.92
C GLY A 33 17.11 -16.61 3.94
N LEU A 34 16.57 -15.84 2.99
CA LEU A 34 17.38 -15.02 2.09
C LEU A 34 18.19 -13.96 2.84
N LEU A 35 17.59 -13.28 3.82
CA LEU A 35 18.28 -12.29 4.64
C LEU A 35 19.42 -12.93 5.44
N TRP A 36 19.20 -14.09 6.05
CA TRP A 36 20.24 -14.81 6.79
C TRP A 36 21.44 -15.14 5.90
N ARG A 37 21.19 -15.52 4.64
CA ARG A 37 22.25 -15.79 3.66
C ARG A 37 23.04 -14.54 3.30
N VAL A 38 22.37 -13.40 3.10
CA VAL A 38 23.04 -12.11 2.85
C VAL A 38 23.96 -11.73 4.01
N TYR A 39 23.49 -11.85 5.26
CA TYR A 39 24.31 -11.50 6.43
C TYR A 39 25.43 -12.49 6.72
N ALA A 40 25.26 -13.77 6.38
CA ALA A 40 26.33 -14.77 6.53
C ALA A 40 27.48 -14.57 5.54
N ASP A 41 27.19 -14.15 4.30
CA ASP A 41 28.21 -13.81 3.29
C ASP A 41 28.90 -12.45 3.59
N HIS A 42 28.27 -11.59 4.39
CA HIS A 42 28.81 -10.27 4.77
C HIS A 42 28.81 -10.08 6.30
N PRO A 43 29.73 -10.75 7.04
CA PRO A 43 29.83 -10.59 8.48
C PRO A 43 30.14 -9.12 8.83
N THR A 44 29.17 -8.44 9.43
CA THR A 44 29.33 -7.08 9.94
C THR A 44 30.27 -7.08 11.14
N GLY A 45 31.52 -6.67 10.93
CA GLY A 45 32.46 -6.32 11.99
C GLY A 45 33.28 -7.47 12.59
N GLY A 46 34.60 -7.38 12.40
CA GLY A 46 35.61 -7.67 13.44
C GLY A 46 35.87 -9.11 13.88
N ILE A 47 35.01 -10.09 13.60
CA ILE A 47 35.40 -11.49 13.82
C ILE A 47 36.11 -11.94 12.56
N SER A 48 37.43 -11.78 12.58
CA SER A 48 38.36 -12.40 11.66
C SER A 48 37.89 -13.81 11.33
N SER A 49 37.32 -14.00 10.14
CA SER A 49 37.33 -15.32 9.51
C SER A 49 38.80 -15.78 9.56
N PRO A 50 39.13 -16.96 10.09
CA PRO A 50 40.48 -17.47 9.98
C PRO A 50 40.72 -17.76 8.49
N ARG A 51 41.19 -16.73 7.77
CA ARG A 51 41.74 -16.82 6.41
C ARG A 51 43.14 -17.43 6.44
N ALA A 52 43.55 -18.05 7.55
CA ALA A 52 44.71 -18.89 7.66
C ALA A 52 44.24 -20.33 7.85
N VAL A 53 44.74 -21.23 7.00
CA VAL A 53 44.51 -22.68 6.95
C VAL A 53 43.30 -23.13 6.11
N ALA A 54 43.40 -22.96 4.79
CA ALA A 54 42.67 -23.79 3.84
C ALA A 54 43.43 -23.87 2.50
N GLN A 55 44.71 -24.27 2.55
CA GLN A 55 45.39 -24.70 1.31
C GLN A 55 44.87 -26.06 0.82
N HIS A 56 44.17 -26.82 1.68
CA HIS A 56 43.45 -28.05 1.31
C HIS A 56 42.06 -28.03 1.97
N ALA A 57 41.09 -27.36 1.35
CA ALA A 57 39.69 -27.51 1.71
C ALA A 57 38.93 -27.98 0.47
N THR A 58 38.37 -29.18 0.56
CA THR A 58 37.21 -29.66 -0.19
C THR A 58 36.26 -28.48 -0.45
N PRO A 59 35.63 -28.34 -1.63
CA PRO A 59 34.70 -27.24 -1.85
C PRO A 59 33.56 -27.36 -0.85
N LEU A 60 33.70 -26.68 0.28
CA LEU A 60 32.65 -26.53 1.26
C LEU A 60 31.53 -25.84 0.51
N LEU A 61 30.37 -26.49 0.47
CA LEU A 61 29.15 -25.84 0.01
C LEU A 61 29.11 -24.47 0.68
N PRO A 62 28.89 -23.37 -0.07
CA PRO A 62 28.93 -22.03 0.49
C PRO A 62 28.05 -22.01 1.74
N VAL A 63 28.58 -21.49 2.87
CA VAL A 63 27.96 -21.56 4.22
C VAL A 63 26.48 -21.18 4.19
N ALA A 64 26.10 -20.25 3.31
CA ALA A 64 24.72 -19.87 2.99
C ALA A 64 23.76 -21.06 2.67
N ARG A 65 24.25 -22.17 2.11
CA ARG A 65 23.44 -23.37 1.80
C ARG A 65 23.18 -24.28 3.01
N LEU A 66 23.92 -24.12 4.10
CA LEU A 66 23.81 -24.94 5.32
C LEU A 66 22.98 -24.28 6.41
N LEU A 67 22.59 -23.00 6.23
CA LEU A 67 21.74 -22.31 7.19
C LEU A 67 20.33 -22.92 7.19
N PRO A 68 19.71 -23.08 8.37
CA PRO A 68 18.30 -23.47 8.42
C PRO A 68 17.46 -22.39 7.76
N ILE A 69 16.33 -22.79 7.17
CA ILE A 69 15.38 -21.89 6.53
C ILE A 69 14.31 -21.55 7.57
N PRO A 70 14.26 -20.32 8.10
CA PRO A 70 13.20 -19.93 9.02
C PRO A 70 11.84 -19.92 8.32
N ASN A 71 10.76 -20.01 9.10
CA ASN A 71 9.41 -19.82 8.59
C ASN A 71 9.28 -18.45 7.92
N GLU A 72 8.38 -18.37 6.93
CA GLU A 72 8.06 -17.10 6.28
C GLU A 72 7.37 -16.14 7.27
N TYR A 73 7.48 -14.84 6.99
CA TYR A 73 6.71 -13.83 7.68
C TYR A 73 5.21 -14.07 7.52
N ASP A 74 4.45 -13.75 8.58
CA ASP A 74 3.01 -13.70 8.45
C ASP A 74 2.56 -12.59 7.48
N THR A 75 1.29 -12.64 7.07
CA THR A 75 0.76 -11.71 6.08
C THR A 75 0.79 -10.26 6.57
N GLU A 76 0.56 -10.03 7.86
CA GLU A 76 0.57 -8.70 8.47
C GLU A 76 1.97 -8.08 8.39
N ARG A 77 3.01 -8.87 8.69
CA ARG A 77 4.40 -8.43 8.60
C ARG A 77 4.84 -8.19 7.17
N LEU A 78 4.38 -8.99 6.21
CA LEU A 78 4.65 -8.76 4.78
C LEU A 78 4.03 -7.45 4.29
N ILE A 79 2.77 -7.18 4.65
CA ILE A 79 2.09 -5.91 4.35
C ILE A 79 2.84 -4.75 5.00
N GLN A 80 3.28 -4.89 6.25
CA GLN A 80 4.04 -3.86 6.94
C GLN A 80 5.35 -3.52 6.22
N HIS A 81 6.06 -4.52 5.70
CA HIS A 81 7.25 -4.29 4.88
C HIS A 81 6.91 -3.55 3.57
N GLU A 82 5.78 -3.87 2.94
CA GLU A 82 5.36 -3.17 1.72
C GLU A 82 5.03 -1.69 1.99
N ILE A 83 4.32 -1.41 3.09
CA ILE A 83 4.04 -0.02 3.49
C ILE A 83 5.34 0.72 3.82
N GLU A 84 6.27 0.11 4.54
CA GLU A 84 7.57 0.73 4.86
C GLU A 84 8.42 1.03 3.63
N LEU A 85 8.31 0.21 2.57
CA LEU A 85 9.14 0.32 1.37
C LEU A 85 8.50 1.17 0.27
N PHE A 86 7.18 1.07 0.10
CA PHE A 86 6.44 1.65 -1.02
C PHE A 86 5.47 2.75 -0.58
N GLY A 87 5.15 2.87 0.70
CA GLY A 87 4.11 3.76 1.23
C GLY A 87 2.69 3.18 1.20
N PHE A 88 2.48 2.05 0.52
CA PHE A 88 1.16 1.41 0.38
C PHE A 88 1.29 -0.12 0.25
N PRO A 89 0.23 -0.89 0.61
CA PRO A 89 0.22 -2.34 0.41
C PRO A 89 0.16 -2.71 -1.08
N LEU A 90 0.92 -3.72 -1.49
CA LEU A 90 0.91 -4.23 -2.88
C LEU A 90 -0.05 -5.41 -3.06
N ARG A 91 -0.25 -6.20 -2.01
CA ARG A 91 -1.04 -7.46 -2.02
C ARG A 91 -2.51 -7.25 -1.73
N CYS A 92 -2.92 -6.08 -1.26
CA CYS A 92 -4.31 -5.80 -0.97
C CYS A 92 -4.63 -4.32 -1.17
N HIS A 93 -5.94 -4.03 -1.32
CA HIS A 93 -6.41 -2.65 -1.37
C HIS A 93 -6.19 -1.96 0.01
N PRO A 94 -5.72 -0.71 0.09
CA PRO A 94 -5.45 -0.02 1.36
C PRO A 94 -6.63 -0.01 2.34
N LEU A 95 -7.86 0.16 1.84
CA LEU A 95 -9.09 0.08 2.67
C LEU A 95 -9.25 -1.24 3.46
N THR A 96 -8.64 -2.34 3.01
CA THR A 96 -8.72 -3.62 3.74
C THR A 96 -8.10 -3.54 5.13
N LEU A 97 -7.12 -2.64 5.33
CA LEU A 97 -6.49 -2.38 6.62
C LEU A 97 -7.45 -1.71 7.62
N TYR A 98 -8.53 -1.11 7.12
CA TYR A 98 -9.54 -0.38 7.89
C TYR A 98 -10.83 -1.19 8.10
N ALA A 99 -10.86 -2.46 7.70
CA ALA A 99 -12.08 -3.29 7.72
C ALA A 99 -12.81 -3.27 9.08
N LYS A 100 -12.08 -3.29 10.20
CA LYS A 100 -12.67 -3.22 11.55
C LYS A 100 -13.42 -1.91 11.82
N HIS A 101 -12.88 -0.77 11.36
CA HIS A 101 -13.53 0.53 11.49
C HIS A 101 -14.76 0.63 10.59
N LEU A 102 -14.71 0.02 9.41
CA LEU A 102 -15.81 0.04 8.43
C LEU A 102 -16.97 -0.89 8.79
N GLN A 103 -16.72 -1.98 9.53
CA GLN A 103 -17.75 -2.96 9.90
C GLN A 103 -18.93 -2.37 10.69
N ALA A 104 -18.71 -1.29 11.44
CA ALA A 104 -19.75 -0.65 12.24
C ALA A 104 -20.63 0.32 11.42
N LEU A 105 -20.30 0.55 10.15
CA LEU A 105 -20.90 1.59 9.31
C LEU A 105 -21.75 0.96 8.20
N THR A 106 -22.87 1.60 7.86
CA THR A 106 -23.67 1.23 6.68
C THR A 106 -23.16 2.02 5.47
N ILE A 107 -22.26 1.41 4.72
CA ILE A 107 -21.56 2.02 3.59
C ILE A 107 -22.10 1.44 2.29
N THR A 108 -22.43 2.31 1.34
CA THR A 108 -22.81 1.93 -0.03
C THR A 108 -21.54 1.74 -0.86
N ARG A 109 -21.50 0.68 -1.66
CA ARG A 109 -20.37 0.38 -2.54
C ARG A 109 -20.35 1.31 -3.76
N ALA A 110 -19.17 1.58 -4.30
CA ALA A 110 -19.00 2.38 -5.52
C ALA A 110 -19.85 1.83 -6.67
N THR A 111 -19.83 0.52 -6.87
CA THR A 111 -20.60 -0.20 -7.90
C THR A 111 -22.13 -0.09 -7.74
N GLU A 112 -22.61 0.27 -6.56
CA GLU A 112 -24.04 0.38 -6.24
C GLU A 112 -24.53 1.84 -6.28
N MET A 113 -23.64 2.83 -6.36
CA MET A 113 -23.95 4.26 -6.24
C MET A 113 -25.12 4.70 -7.15
N ALA A 114 -25.13 4.27 -8.41
CA ALA A 114 -26.18 4.63 -9.38
C ALA A 114 -27.59 4.16 -8.97
N MET A 115 -27.71 3.12 -8.14
CA MET A 115 -29.00 2.65 -7.62
C MET A 115 -29.59 3.58 -6.55
N HIS A 116 -28.80 4.56 -6.08
CA HIS A 116 -29.15 5.46 -5.00
C HIS A 116 -29.37 6.91 -5.47
N ILE A 117 -29.53 7.16 -6.77
CA ILE A 117 -29.86 8.50 -7.31
C ILE A 117 -31.04 9.13 -6.55
N GLY A 118 -30.86 10.38 -6.14
CA GLY A 118 -31.83 11.14 -5.34
C GLY A 118 -31.87 10.78 -3.86
N ARG A 119 -30.98 9.88 -3.38
CA ARG A 119 -30.89 9.48 -1.97
C ARG A 119 -29.59 9.95 -1.35
N ARG A 120 -29.64 10.19 -0.04
CA ARG A 120 -28.43 10.39 0.76
C ARG A 120 -27.84 9.04 1.14
N ILE A 121 -26.54 8.89 0.93
CA ILE A 121 -25.79 7.68 1.25
C ILE A 121 -24.46 8.05 1.90
N MET A 122 -23.86 7.06 2.55
CA MET A 122 -22.50 7.11 3.06
C MET A 122 -21.64 6.16 2.23
N MET A 123 -20.48 6.64 1.80
CA MET A 123 -19.50 5.92 1.00
C MET A 123 -18.11 6.06 1.64
N VAL A 124 -17.25 5.07 1.42
CA VAL A 124 -15.83 5.15 1.77
C VAL A 124 -15.02 5.16 0.49
N GLY A 125 -13.94 5.92 0.47
CA GLY A 125 -13.05 5.95 -0.67
C GLY A 125 -11.61 6.29 -0.32
N TRP A 126 -10.69 5.73 -1.08
CA TRP A 126 -9.31 6.19 -1.18
C TRP A 126 -9.21 7.23 -2.29
N LEU A 127 -8.68 8.42 -1.99
CA LEU A 127 -8.58 9.48 -3.00
C LEU A 127 -7.61 9.06 -4.11
N ILE A 128 -8.07 9.11 -5.37
CA ILE A 128 -7.26 8.77 -6.56
C ILE A 128 -6.79 10.02 -7.28
N THR A 129 -7.71 10.97 -7.51
CA THR A 129 -7.37 12.24 -8.14
C THR A 129 -8.37 13.32 -7.75
N GLU A 130 -7.92 14.55 -7.81
CA GLU A 130 -8.72 15.76 -7.63
C GLU A 130 -8.59 16.67 -8.85
N LYS A 131 -9.63 17.46 -9.09
CA LYS A 131 -9.68 18.48 -10.13
C LYS A 131 -10.28 19.75 -9.56
N ALA A 132 -9.41 20.73 -9.33
CA ALA A 132 -9.81 22.08 -8.98
C ALA A 132 -10.70 22.69 -10.08
N ALA A 133 -11.80 23.31 -9.63
CA ALA A 133 -12.76 23.99 -10.48
C ALA A 133 -13.30 25.25 -9.78
N SER A 134 -14.11 26.00 -10.50
CA SER A 134 -14.83 27.13 -9.95
C SER A 134 -16.28 27.09 -10.41
N THR A 135 -17.18 27.48 -9.52
CA THR A 135 -18.59 27.72 -9.87
C THR A 135 -18.71 28.84 -10.91
N LYS A 136 -19.90 29.00 -11.50
CA LYS A 136 -20.22 30.13 -12.41
C LYS A 136 -19.94 31.51 -11.81
N HIS A 137 -19.94 31.62 -10.48
CA HIS A 137 -19.65 32.85 -9.74
C HIS A 137 -18.18 32.97 -9.30
N GLY A 138 -17.30 32.10 -9.79
CA GLY A 138 -15.87 32.13 -9.49
C GLY A 138 -15.48 31.58 -8.12
N LYS A 139 -16.42 31.02 -7.34
CA LYS A 139 -16.09 30.39 -6.05
C LYS A 139 -15.42 29.03 -6.27
N PRO A 140 -14.31 28.72 -5.56
CA PRO A 140 -13.56 27.48 -5.72
C PRO A 140 -14.36 26.25 -5.27
N MET A 141 -14.24 25.15 -5.99
CA MET A 141 -14.84 23.84 -5.69
C MET A 141 -13.96 22.73 -6.25
N GLU A 142 -14.22 21.49 -5.89
CA GLU A 142 -13.47 20.34 -6.43
C GLU A 142 -14.34 19.19 -6.89
N PHE A 143 -13.89 18.56 -7.96
CA PHE A 143 -14.31 17.23 -8.35
C PHE A 143 -13.23 16.25 -7.93
N ILE A 144 -13.61 15.20 -7.21
CA ILE A 144 -12.69 14.17 -6.75
C ILE A 144 -13.15 12.80 -7.23
N THR A 145 -12.20 11.94 -7.54
CA THR A 145 -12.46 10.53 -7.83
C THR A 145 -11.85 9.71 -6.71
N LEU A 146 -12.65 8.83 -6.12
CA LEU A 146 -12.22 7.91 -5.08
C LEU A 146 -12.42 6.45 -5.51
N GLU A 147 -11.69 5.56 -4.87
CA GLU A 147 -11.78 4.10 -5.05
C GLU A 147 -12.22 3.42 -3.75
N ASP A 148 -13.19 2.51 -3.86
CA ASP A 148 -13.44 1.50 -2.85
C ASP A 148 -13.02 0.11 -3.34
N THR A 149 -13.15 -0.94 -2.53
CA THR A 149 -12.74 -2.30 -2.95
C THR A 149 -13.61 -2.90 -4.08
N THR A 150 -14.59 -2.16 -4.59
CA THR A 150 -15.52 -2.58 -5.66
C THR A 150 -15.35 -1.76 -6.93
N GLY A 151 -14.86 -0.52 -6.85
CA GLY A 151 -14.58 0.31 -8.01
C GLY A 151 -14.39 1.79 -7.70
N LEU A 152 -14.37 2.58 -8.76
CA LEU A 152 -14.23 4.04 -8.71
C LEU A 152 -15.60 4.73 -8.62
N TYR A 153 -15.64 5.86 -7.94
CA TYR A 153 -16.79 6.78 -7.96
C TYR A 153 -16.35 8.23 -7.85
N ASP A 154 -17.15 9.12 -8.43
CA ASP A 154 -16.88 10.55 -8.43
C ASP A 154 -17.71 11.26 -7.35
N ALA A 155 -17.10 12.26 -6.71
CA ALA A 155 -17.75 13.11 -5.73
C ALA A 155 -17.44 14.59 -5.98
N THR A 156 -18.38 15.45 -5.59
CA THR A 156 -18.29 16.90 -5.80
C THR A 156 -18.31 17.62 -4.47
N LEU A 157 -17.28 18.45 -4.23
CA LEU A 157 -17.18 19.35 -3.08
C LEU A 157 -17.48 20.77 -3.53
N PHE A 158 -18.72 21.21 -3.33
CA PHE A 158 -19.11 22.61 -3.56
C PHE A 158 -18.41 23.57 -2.59
N PRO A 159 -18.35 24.89 -2.88
CA PRO A 159 -17.43 25.80 -2.20
C PRO A 159 -17.45 25.79 -0.68
N GLU A 160 -18.62 25.69 -0.06
CA GLU A 160 -18.75 25.64 1.41
C GLU A 160 -18.14 24.35 1.98
N ILE A 161 -18.41 23.22 1.33
CA ILE A 161 -17.88 21.90 1.70
C ILE A 161 -16.37 21.83 1.41
N PHE A 162 -15.92 22.36 0.28
CA PHE A 162 -14.50 22.43 -0.05
C PHE A 162 -13.73 23.32 0.93
N GLN A 163 -14.28 24.47 1.30
CA GLN A 163 -13.65 25.35 2.30
C GLN A 163 -13.48 24.65 3.65
N GLN A 164 -14.46 23.83 4.05
CA GLN A 164 -14.44 23.13 5.33
C GLN A 164 -13.55 21.88 5.32
N TYR A 165 -13.62 21.08 4.26
CA TYR A 165 -13.05 19.73 4.22
C TYR A 165 -11.94 19.53 3.19
N GLY A 166 -11.66 20.50 2.32
CA GLY A 166 -10.57 20.46 1.35
C GLY A 166 -9.20 20.09 1.95
N PRO A 167 -8.81 20.57 3.15
CA PRO A 167 -7.57 20.13 3.79
C PRO A 167 -7.48 18.61 4.04
N LEU A 168 -8.62 17.90 4.11
CA LEU A 168 -8.62 16.45 4.31
C LEU A 168 -8.14 15.68 3.08
N LEU A 169 -8.25 16.24 1.88
CA LEU A 169 -7.87 15.60 0.61
C LEU A 169 -6.37 15.37 0.48
N THR A 170 -5.56 16.13 1.21
CA THR A 170 -4.10 15.98 1.22
C THR A 170 -3.59 14.81 2.07
N ASN A 171 -4.49 14.09 2.74
CA ASN A 171 -4.12 12.94 3.57
C ASN A 171 -4.12 11.66 2.73
N GLU A 172 -3.05 10.87 2.82
CA GLU A 172 -2.99 9.48 2.31
C GLU A 172 -3.77 8.52 3.23
N ARG A 173 -5.04 8.86 3.50
CA ARG A 173 -5.92 8.13 4.40
C ARG A 173 -7.31 7.98 3.79
N PRO A 174 -8.03 6.92 4.14
CA PRO A 174 -9.36 6.71 3.60
C PRO A 174 -10.34 7.74 4.15
N LEU A 175 -11.20 8.22 3.25
CA LEU A 175 -12.21 9.22 3.51
C LEU A 175 -13.58 8.54 3.61
N LEU A 176 -14.36 8.94 4.61
CA LEU A 176 -15.78 8.63 4.71
C LEU A 176 -16.56 9.86 4.27
N LEU A 177 -17.42 9.68 3.27
CA LEU A 177 -18.20 10.74 2.64
C LEU A 177 -19.68 10.44 2.82
N GLU A 178 -20.45 11.42 3.27
CA GLU A 178 -21.90 11.40 3.27
C GLU A 178 -22.39 12.48 2.31
N GLY A 179 -23.34 12.15 1.46
CA GLY A 179 -23.81 13.07 0.43
C GLY A 179 -25.05 12.60 -0.30
N LEU A 180 -25.56 13.46 -1.17
CA LEU A 180 -26.68 13.16 -2.07
C LEU A 180 -26.12 12.60 -3.38
N VAL A 181 -26.64 11.46 -3.83
CA VAL A 181 -26.33 10.95 -5.17
C VAL A 181 -27.13 11.73 -6.21
N GLU A 182 -26.43 12.35 -7.14
CA GLU A 182 -27.01 13.11 -8.24
C GLU A 182 -26.53 12.55 -9.58
N GLU A 183 -27.32 12.76 -10.63
CA GLU A 183 -26.96 12.42 -11.99
C GLU A 183 -27.03 13.69 -12.84
N ASP A 184 -25.93 14.02 -13.52
CA ASP A 184 -25.88 15.11 -14.49
C ASP A 184 -25.30 14.61 -15.82
N PHE A 185 -26.03 14.81 -16.92
CA PHE A 185 -25.67 14.34 -18.26
C PHE A 185 -25.05 12.93 -18.32
N THR A 186 -25.66 11.96 -17.60
CA THR A 186 -25.26 10.53 -17.46
C THR A 186 -24.10 10.23 -16.51
N ALA A 187 -23.48 11.23 -15.88
CA ALA A 187 -22.48 11.01 -14.84
C ALA A 187 -23.17 10.98 -13.47
N THR A 188 -23.03 9.86 -12.74
CA THR A 188 -23.47 9.76 -11.35
C THR A 188 -22.36 10.29 -10.44
N THR A 189 -22.69 11.24 -9.55
CA THR A 189 -21.75 11.83 -8.59
C THR A 189 -22.36 11.89 -7.19
N LEU A 190 -21.51 11.77 -6.18
CA LEU A 190 -21.89 12.06 -4.80
C LEU A 190 -21.64 13.56 -4.51
N THR A 191 -22.71 14.34 -4.38
CA THR A 191 -22.62 15.70 -3.86
C THR A 191 -22.40 15.66 -2.35
N VAL A 192 -21.16 15.93 -1.94
CA VAL A 192 -20.68 15.74 -0.57
C VAL A 192 -21.32 16.76 0.36
N GLN A 193 -21.77 16.30 1.53
CA GLN A 193 -22.36 17.12 2.59
C GLN A 193 -21.56 17.01 3.89
N HIS A 194 -20.95 15.85 4.16
CA HIS A 194 -20.04 15.64 5.27
C HIS A 194 -18.86 14.79 4.80
N MET A 195 -17.66 15.10 5.28
CA MET A 195 -16.47 14.29 5.04
C MET A 195 -15.62 14.16 6.32
N GLN A 196 -15.03 12.99 6.53
CA GLN A 196 -14.06 12.77 7.59
C GLN A 196 -13.03 11.72 7.19
N VAL A 197 -11.86 11.78 7.83
CA VAL A 197 -10.85 10.72 7.73
C VAL A 197 -11.22 9.58 8.68
N ILE A 198 -11.03 8.35 8.24
CA ILE A 198 -11.14 7.19 9.13
C ILE A 198 -9.80 7.00 9.85
N GLY A 199 -9.87 6.99 11.18
CA GLY A 199 -8.74 6.77 12.09
C GLY A 199 -8.83 5.44 12.81
#